data_AF-A0A267F8M0-F1
#
_entry.id   AF-A0A267F8M0-F1
#
_cell.length_a   1.000
_cell.length_b   1.000
_cell.length_c   1.000
_cell.angle_alpha   90.00
_cell.angle_beta   90.00
_cell.angle_gamma   90.00
#
_symmetry.space_group_name_H-M   'P 1'
#
loop_
_entity.id
_entity.type
_entity.pdbx_description
1 polymer ?
#
loop_
_entity_poly.entity_id
_entity_poly.type
_entity_poly.pdbx_seq_one_letter_code
_entity_poly.pdbx_strand_id
1 'polypeptide(L)'
;MPKEFRFLSGLKLATAALIICITATVLITRMHHKKLKLLYWYADSTISSINSSTAERTLLNWALHRNASQSREILRHLFETGVFLELAKAVKPMYTVAPLLSEYYPDRLSLAGHQFRTMDDRELSAYRIVSAIRASSSKLQPIPNAVHFFLFYPRQRYVELEFHHYVALLSAAWLSGTDFVILWCSAMPDGHYWHQLKSNLTAHGKQNQLLLATRPLPKRVFNRNVRVIEHQVDVMKLETGITIGGIILDTDVLTLRSLQPLRRFDCVIGRESSIGLTIGAFMTKPRDIFLMLWYMLYQTFDDGQWAQHSVLLPQQI
;
A
#
# COMPACT_ATOMS: atom_id res chain seq x y z
N MET A 1 30.01 18.06 -28.81
CA MET A 1 28.55 18.32 -28.74
C MET A 1 27.80 16.99 -28.60
N PRO A 2 26.65 16.96 -27.90
CA PRO A 2 26.49 16.07 -26.76
C PRO A 2 25.59 14.84 -26.94
N LYS A 3 25.73 13.99 -25.91
CA LYS A 3 25.03 12.75 -25.56
C LYS A 3 23.55 12.96 -25.25
N GLU A 4 22.66 12.80 -26.21
CA GLU A 4 21.24 12.53 -25.95
C GLU A 4 20.71 11.72 -27.14
N PHE A 5 20.45 10.42 -27.00
CA PHE A 5 19.56 9.59 -27.85
C PHE A 5 19.83 8.09 -27.60
N ARG A 6 19.52 7.56 -26.40
CA ARG A 6 19.44 6.10 -26.19
C ARG A 6 18.34 5.62 -25.23
N PHE A 7 17.32 6.44 -24.94
CA PHE A 7 16.19 6.03 -24.06
C PHE A 7 14.79 6.06 -24.70
N LEU A 8 14.69 6.34 -26.02
CA LEU A 8 13.38 6.51 -26.70
C LEU A 8 12.97 5.36 -27.65
N SER A 9 13.73 4.26 -27.72
CA SER A 9 13.39 3.13 -28.61
C SER A 9 12.55 2.04 -27.93
N GLY A 10 12.68 1.84 -26.61
CA GLY A 10 11.93 0.79 -25.89
C GLY A 10 10.46 1.12 -25.64
N LEU A 11 10.14 2.38 -25.34
CA LEU A 11 8.78 2.81 -25.00
C LEU A 11 7.85 2.77 -26.22
N LYS A 12 8.33 3.19 -27.39
CA LYS A 12 7.54 3.17 -28.65
C LYS A 12 7.20 1.76 -29.12
N LEU A 13 8.08 0.78 -28.87
CA LEU A 13 7.87 -0.63 -29.20
C LEU A 13 6.83 -1.28 -28.27
N ALA A 14 6.83 -0.94 -26.98
CA ALA A 14 5.83 -1.44 -26.03
C ALA A 14 4.44 -0.86 -26.31
N THR A 15 4.35 0.44 -26.64
CA THR A 15 3.06 1.08 -27.00
C THR A 15 2.54 0.57 -28.33
N ALA A 16 3.41 0.36 -29.33
CA ALA A 16 3.03 -0.26 -30.59
C ALA A 16 2.58 -1.71 -30.41
N ALA A 17 3.28 -2.51 -29.58
CA ALA A 17 2.88 -3.88 -29.27
C ALA A 17 1.55 -3.95 -28.52
N LEU A 18 1.29 -3.00 -27.60
CA LEU A 18 0.03 -2.91 -26.87
C LEU A 18 -1.13 -2.52 -27.80
N ILE A 19 -0.92 -1.56 -28.70
CA ILE A 19 -1.90 -1.18 -29.73
C ILE A 19 -2.15 -2.33 -30.70
N ILE A 20 -1.11 -3.07 -31.11
CA ILE A 20 -1.24 -4.27 -31.95
C ILE A 20 -2.03 -5.37 -31.23
N CYS A 21 -1.73 -5.65 -29.95
CA CYS A 21 -2.47 -6.63 -29.16
C CYS A 21 -3.93 -6.24 -28.96
N ILE A 22 -4.22 -4.97 -28.70
CA ILE A 22 -5.58 -4.44 -28.54
C ILE A 22 -6.34 -4.50 -29.87
N THR A 23 -5.70 -4.09 -30.98
CA THR A 23 -6.31 -4.08 -32.31
C THR A 23 -6.56 -5.51 -32.79
N ALA A 24 -5.60 -6.42 -32.59
CA ALA A 24 -5.76 -7.84 -32.88
C ALA A 24 -6.88 -8.47 -32.04
N THR A 25 -6.97 -8.18 -30.74
CA THR A 25 -8.00 -8.76 -29.86
C THR A 25 -9.41 -8.25 -30.18
N VAL A 26 -9.55 -6.97 -30.52
CA VAL A 26 -10.82 -6.34 -30.95
C VAL A 26 -11.26 -6.84 -32.33
N LEU A 27 -10.32 -7.19 -33.22
CA LEU A 27 -10.61 -7.76 -34.54
C LEU A 27 -10.89 -9.28 -34.50
N ILE A 28 -10.18 -10.03 -33.65
CA ILE A 28 -10.39 -11.46 -33.42
C ILE A 28 -11.80 -11.73 -32.86
N THR A 29 -12.33 -10.82 -32.04
CA THR A 29 -13.69 -10.94 -31.45
C THR A 29 -14.82 -10.53 -32.40
N ARG A 30 -14.54 -9.94 -33.58
CA ARG A 30 -15.55 -9.45 -34.52
C ARG A 30 -15.64 -10.18 -35.87
N MET A 31 -14.77 -11.15 -36.17
CA MET A 31 -14.76 -11.80 -37.49
C MET A 31 -15.01 -13.32 -37.43
N HIS A 32 -16.08 -13.76 -38.09
CA HIS A 32 -16.25 -15.18 -38.46
C HIS A 32 -15.08 -15.64 -39.37
N HIS A 33 -14.69 -16.90 -39.16
CA HIS A 33 -13.45 -17.60 -39.50
C HIS A 33 -12.82 -17.50 -40.92
N LYS A 34 -13.31 -16.71 -41.89
CA LYS A 34 -12.89 -16.80 -43.31
C LYS A 34 -12.22 -15.59 -43.97
N LYS A 35 -11.88 -14.52 -43.24
CA LYS A 35 -11.19 -13.34 -43.84
C LYS A 35 -9.94 -12.88 -43.08
N LEU A 36 -9.04 -13.81 -42.76
CA LEU A 36 -7.80 -13.53 -42.03
C LEU A 36 -6.63 -12.95 -42.87
N LYS A 37 -6.68 -13.00 -44.21
CA LYS A 37 -5.51 -12.61 -45.05
C LYS A 37 -5.47 -11.15 -45.53
N LEU A 38 -6.57 -10.38 -45.42
CA LEU A 38 -6.61 -9.00 -45.93
C LEU A 38 -6.19 -7.93 -44.90
N LEU A 39 -6.17 -8.28 -43.62
CA LEU A 39 -6.18 -7.28 -42.54
C LEU A 39 -4.80 -6.82 -42.07
N TYR A 40 -3.75 -7.54 -42.47
CA TYR A 40 -2.36 -7.14 -42.22
C TYR A 40 -1.92 -5.94 -43.07
N TRP A 41 -2.62 -5.63 -44.17
CA TRP A 41 -2.23 -4.57 -45.11
C TRP A 41 -2.89 -3.21 -44.82
N TYR A 42 -4.00 -3.18 -44.07
CA TYR A 42 -4.75 -1.95 -43.78
C TYR A 42 -4.30 -1.26 -42.48
N ALA A 43 -3.58 -1.96 -41.61
CA ALA A 43 -3.14 -1.42 -40.31
C ALA A 43 -1.92 -0.49 -40.40
N ASP A 44 -1.23 -0.45 -41.54
CA ASP A 44 0.03 0.30 -41.70
C ASP A 44 -0.21 1.80 -42.04
N SER A 45 -1.42 2.17 -42.50
CA SER A 45 -1.70 3.52 -43.01
C SER A 45 -2.51 4.42 -42.08
N THR A 46 -3.00 3.92 -40.93
CA THR A 46 -3.92 4.69 -40.06
C THR A 46 -3.40 4.97 -38.64
N ILE A 47 -2.21 4.49 -38.27
CA ILE A 47 -1.66 4.58 -36.89
C ILE A 47 -0.57 5.65 -36.80
N SER A 48 -0.84 6.85 -37.33
CA SER A 48 0.03 8.03 -37.14
C SER A 48 -0.69 9.24 -36.52
N SER A 49 -2.01 9.17 -36.33
CA SER A 49 -2.82 10.34 -35.94
C SER A 49 -3.57 10.22 -34.60
N ILE A 50 -3.45 9.10 -33.88
CA ILE A 50 -4.13 8.94 -32.59
C ILE A 50 -3.20 9.37 -31.47
N ASN A 51 -3.54 10.47 -30.80
CA ASN A 51 -2.88 10.94 -29.58
C ASN A 51 -3.05 9.85 -28.49
N SER A 52 -1.94 9.27 -28.01
CA SER A 52 -1.91 8.10 -27.13
C SER A 52 -2.79 8.24 -25.89
N SER A 53 -2.83 9.45 -25.32
CA SER A 53 -3.66 9.79 -24.17
C SER A 53 -5.18 9.60 -24.39
N THR A 54 -5.65 9.78 -25.63
CA THR A 54 -7.08 9.66 -25.96
C THR A 54 -7.48 8.19 -26.18
N ALA A 55 -6.59 7.40 -26.77
CA ALA A 55 -6.79 5.96 -26.95
C ALA A 55 -6.82 5.23 -25.61
N GLU A 56 -5.89 5.53 -24.71
CA GLU A 56 -5.81 4.91 -23.39
C GLU A 56 -7.02 5.25 -22.52
N ARG A 57 -7.48 6.51 -22.53
CA ARG A 57 -8.72 6.93 -21.83
C ARG A 57 -9.96 6.23 -22.38
N THR A 58 -10.05 6.10 -23.70
CA THR A 58 -11.16 5.40 -24.37
C THR A 58 -11.16 3.92 -24.01
N LEU A 59 -9.98 3.29 -23.93
CA LEU A 59 -9.82 1.89 -23.54
C LEU A 59 -10.21 1.64 -22.08
N LEU A 60 -9.80 2.53 -21.17
CA LEU A 60 -10.20 2.44 -19.76
C LEU A 60 -11.72 2.59 -19.62
N ASN A 61 -12.33 3.62 -20.22
CA ASN A 61 -13.78 3.77 -20.22
C ASN A 61 -14.51 2.57 -20.85
N TRP A 62 -13.95 2.00 -21.92
CA TRP A 62 -14.48 0.80 -22.56
C TRP A 62 -14.40 -0.43 -21.65
N ALA A 63 -13.28 -0.65 -20.96
CA ALA A 63 -13.08 -1.76 -20.04
C ALA A 63 -13.99 -1.63 -18.79
N LEU A 64 -14.19 -0.41 -18.29
CA LEU A 64 -15.05 -0.09 -17.15
C LEU A 64 -16.55 -0.34 -17.38
N HIS A 65 -17.00 -0.44 -18.63
CA HIS A 65 -18.42 -0.47 -18.99
C HIS A 65 -18.87 -1.75 -19.73
N ARG A 66 -18.03 -2.80 -19.77
CA ARG A 66 -18.32 -4.08 -20.44
C ARG A 66 -18.22 -5.28 -19.49
N ASN A 67 -18.74 -6.42 -19.97
CA ASN A 67 -18.92 -7.65 -19.21
C ASN A 67 -17.59 -8.22 -18.65
N ALA A 68 -17.67 -8.88 -17.49
CA ALA A 68 -16.58 -8.95 -16.52
C ALA A 68 -15.33 -9.74 -16.94
N SER A 69 -15.38 -10.71 -17.86
CA SER A 69 -14.22 -11.58 -18.14
C SER A 69 -13.19 -10.94 -19.08
N GLN A 70 -13.63 -10.24 -20.13
CA GLN A 70 -12.74 -9.63 -21.13
C GLN A 70 -12.12 -8.31 -20.64
N SER A 71 -12.86 -7.54 -19.84
CA SER A 71 -12.35 -6.33 -19.20
C SER A 71 -11.27 -6.62 -18.16
N ARG A 72 -11.37 -7.76 -17.45
CA ARG A 72 -10.40 -8.16 -16.42
C ARG A 72 -9.01 -8.40 -16.96
N GLU A 73 -8.86 -9.05 -18.11
CA GLU A 73 -7.54 -9.36 -18.63
C GLU A 73 -6.79 -8.11 -19.11
N ILE A 74 -7.52 -7.16 -19.68
CA ILE A 74 -6.98 -5.84 -20.05
C ILE A 74 -6.65 -5.02 -18.81
N LEU A 75 -7.54 -4.97 -17.81
CA LEU A 75 -7.27 -4.27 -16.55
C LEU A 75 -6.08 -4.89 -15.82
N ARG A 76 -5.96 -6.22 -15.78
CA ARG A 76 -4.79 -6.94 -15.27
C ARG A 76 -3.52 -6.51 -16.00
N HIS A 77 -3.53 -6.52 -17.32
CA HIS A 77 -2.34 -6.19 -18.11
C HIS A 77 -1.93 -4.72 -17.92
N LEU A 78 -2.88 -3.78 -17.93
CA LEU A 78 -2.64 -2.37 -17.62
C LEU A 78 -2.11 -2.18 -16.19
N PHE A 79 -2.62 -2.97 -15.25
CA PHE A 79 -2.20 -2.96 -13.86
C PHE A 79 -0.77 -3.49 -13.71
N GLU A 80 -0.44 -4.64 -14.29
CA GLU A 80 0.89 -5.24 -14.23
C GLU A 80 1.98 -4.42 -14.94
N THR A 81 1.59 -3.62 -15.95
CA THR A 81 2.51 -2.78 -16.73
C THR A 81 2.69 -1.36 -16.16
N GLY A 82 1.96 -0.99 -15.10
CA GLY A 82 2.01 0.34 -14.48
C GLY A 82 1.26 1.44 -15.25
N VAL A 83 0.73 1.14 -16.43
CA VAL A 83 -0.06 2.07 -17.27
C VAL A 83 -1.38 2.45 -16.57
N PHE A 84 -1.92 1.55 -15.75
CA PHE A 84 -3.15 1.79 -15.00
C PHE A 84 -3.05 3.01 -14.09
N LEU A 85 -1.89 3.30 -13.48
CA LEU A 85 -1.76 4.42 -12.55
C LEU A 85 -1.89 5.78 -13.25
N GLU A 86 -1.27 5.93 -14.42
CA GLU A 86 -1.39 7.13 -15.25
C GLU A 86 -2.83 7.33 -15.75
N LEU A 87 -3.55 6.23 -15.99
CA LEU A 87 -4.96 6.27 -16.36
C LEU A 87 -5.91 6.53 -15.19
N ALA A 88 -5.60 6.01 -14.01
CA ALA A 88 -6.37 6.22 -12.77
C ALA A 88 -6.30 7.68 -12.30
N LYS A 89 -5.18 8.38 -12.55
CA LYS A 89 -5.10 9.84 -12.36
C LYS A 89 -6.07 10.61 -13.26
N ALA A 90 -6.43 10.06 -14.42
CA ALA A 90 -7.26 10.71 -15.43
C ALA A 90 -8.76 10.36 -15.35
N VAL A 91 -9.16 9.30 -14.65
CA VAL A 91 -10.54 8.81 -14.57
C VAL A 91 -10.95 8.64 -13.11
N LYS A 92 -12.09 9.23 -12.70
CA LYS A 92 -12.59 9.23 -11.31
C LYS A 92 -12.38 7.86 -10.61
N PRO A 93 -11.39 7.75 -9.70
CA PRO A 93 -10.75 6.47 -9.32
C PRO A 93 -11.56 5.60 -8.35
N MET A 94 -12.72 6.09 -7.89
CA MET A 94 -13.40 5.60 -6.69
C MET A 94 -13.90 4.15 -6.79
N TYR A 95 -14.14 3.62 -8.00
CA TYR A 95 -14.86 2.36 -8.18
C TYR A 95 -14.02 1.17 -8.63
N THR A 96 -12.74 1.35 -8.98
CA THR A 96 -11.93 0.26 -9.57
C THR A 96 -10.66 -0.10 -8.83
N VAL A 97 -10.01 0.83 -8.13
CA VAL A 97 -8.70 0.55 -7.52
C VAL A 97 -8.80 -0.55 -6.44
N ALA A 98 -9.76 -0.43 -5.51
CA ALA A 98 -9.94 -1.38 -4.43
C ALA A 98 -10.29 -2.81 -4.90
N PRO A 99 -11.27 -2.99 -5.81
CA PRO A 99 -11.55 -4.31 -6.38
C PRO A 99 -10.34 -4.93 -7.09
N LEU A 100 -9.61 -4.15 -7.90
CA LEU A 100 -8.47 -4.67 -8.66
C LEU A 100 -7.30 -5.07 -7.74
N LEU A 101 -6.96 -4.23 -6.75
CA LEU A 101 -5.94 -4.58 -5.76
C LEU A 101 -6.31 -5.84 -4.98
N SER A 102 -7.58 -5.97 -4.59
CA SER A 102 -8.06 -7.14 -3.85
C SER A 102 -8.11 -8.40 -4.74
N GLU A 103 -8.39 -8.27 -6.03
CA GLU A 103 -8.46 -9.38 -6.99
C GLU A 103 -7.07 -9.88 -7.40
N TYR A 104 -6.11 -8.97 -7.65
CA TYR A 104 -4.77 -9.34 -8.13
C TYR A 104 -3.72 -9.52 -7.02
N TYR A 105 -3.97 -8.99 -5.82
CA TYR A 105 -3.06 -9.13 -4.67
C TYR A 105 -3.79 -9.55 -3.37
N PRO A 106 -4.66 -10.59 -3.41
CA PRO A 106 -5.51 -10.96 -2.28
C PRO A 106 -4.72 -11.36 -1.04
N ASP A 107 -3.61 -12.09 -1.20
CA ASP A 107 -2.87 -12.66 -0.07
C ASP A 107 -2.22 -11.58 0.80
N ARG A 108 -1.71 -10.51 0.18
CA ARG A 108 -1.00 -9.41 0.85
C ARG A 108 -1.94 -8.41 1.53
N LEU A 109 -3.14 -8.25 0.98
CA LEU A 109 -4.19 -7.37 1.51
C LEU A 109 -5.26 -8.14 2.30
N SER A 110 -4.88 -9.30 2.83
CA SER A 110 -5.70 -10.12 3.73
C SER A 110 -5.13 -10.12 5.15
N LEU A 111 -5.92 -10.65 6.10
CA LEU A 111 -5.44 -10.94 7.46
C LEU A 111 -4.72 -12.29 7.57
N ALA A 112 -4.50 -13.01 6.46
CA ALA A 112 -3.79 -14.27 6.48
C ALA A 112 -2.35 -14.07 6.99
N GLY A 113 -1.87 -15.01 7.81
CA GLY A 113 -0.51 -14.95 8.39
C GLY A 113 -0.30 -13.89 9.47
N HIS A 114 -1.33 -13.12 9.84
CA HIS A 114 -1.27 -12.18 10.95
C HIS A 114 -1.53 -12.91 12.27
N GLN A 115 -0.64 -12.75 13.22
CA GLN A 115 -0.81 -13.25 14.59
C GLN A 115 -0.84 -12.07 15.55
N PHE A 116 -1.71 -12.13 16.55
CA PHE A 116 -1.80 -11.12 17.60
C PHE A 116 -1.62 -11.79 18.96
N ARG A 117 -0.94 -11.11 19.87
CA ARG A 117 -0.65 -11.60 21.21
C ARG A 117 -0.73 -10.48 22.24
N THR A 118 -1.05 -10.82 23.48
CA THR A 118 -0.89 -9.89 24.62
C THR A 118 0.59 -9.76 25.00
N MET A 119 0.93 -8.80 25.87
CA MET A 119 2.28 -8.68 26.43
C MET A 119 2.75 -9.93 27.21
N ASP A 120 1.82 -10.79 27.65
CA ASP A 120 2.10 -12.06 28.34
C ASP A 120 2.05 -13.27 27.40
N ASP A 121 2.27 -13.04 26.11
CA ASP A 121 2.36 -14.07 25.05
C ASP A 121 1.09 -14.91 24.84
N ARG A 122 -0.06 -14.48 25.38
CA ARG A 122 -1.35 -15.11 25.09
C ARG A 122 -1.80 -14.75 23.67
N GLU A 123 -2.07 -15.78 22.86
CA GLU A 123 -2.55 -15.64 21.49
C GLU A 123 -3.98 -15.08 21.41
N LEU A 124 -4.22 -14.23 20.42
CA LEU A 124 -5.48 -13.55 20.15
C LEU A 124 -5.90 -13.79 18.70
N SER A 125 -7.21 -13.97 18.48
CA SER A 125 -7.76 -14.09 17.14
C SER A 125 -7.56 -12.78 16.36
N ALA A 126 -6.80 -12.83 15.26
CA ALA A 126 -6.58 -11.69 14.38
C ALA A 126 -7.89 -11.07 13.89
N TYR A 127 -8.89 -11.90 13.55
CA TYR A 127 -10.21 -11.43 13.14
C TYR A 127 -10.91 -10.63 14.24
N ARG A 128 -10.88 -11.11 15.49
CA ARG A 128 -11.52 -10.42 16.62
C ARG A 128 -10.84 -9.09 16.93
N ILE A 129 -9.51 -9.07 16.93
CA ILE A 129 -8.74 -7.84 17.19
C ILE A 129 -8.97 -6.80 16.10
N VAL A 130 -8.86 -7.19 14.82
CA VAL A 130 -9.09 -6.27 13.72
C VAL A 130 -10.55 -5.79 13.67
N SER A 131 -11.51 -6.64 14.04
CA SER A 131 -12.91 -6.23 14.18
C SER A 131 -13.11 -5.20 15.29
N ALA A 132 -12.45 -5.38 16.44
CA ALA A 132 -12.48 -4.41 17.54
C ALA A 132 -11.82 -3.07 17.15
N ILE A 133 -10.67 -3.11 16.47
CA ILE A 133 -10.01 -1.92 15.93
C ILE A 133 -10.96 -1.19 14.99
N ARG A 134 -11.58 -1.87 14.02
CA ARG A 134 -12.51 -1.26 13.07
C ARG A 134 -13.78 -0.71 13.74
N ALA A 135 -14.27 -1.35 14.79
CA ALA A 135 -15.44 -0.89 15.54
C ALA A 135 -15.24 0.48 16.22
N SER A 136 -13.98 0.90 16.45
CA SER A 136 -13.68 2.25 16.93
C SER A 136 -13.89 3.36 15.88
N SER A 137 -14.09 2.99 14.60
CA SER A 137 -14.30 3.92 13.51
C SER A 137 -15.78 4.28 13.36
N SER A 138 -16.05 5.51 12.92
CA SER A 138 -17.41 5.98 12.64
C SER A 138 -17.43 6.90 11.42
N LYS A 139 -18.61 7.33 10.97
CA LYS A 139 -18.73 8.29 9.88
C LYS A 139 -18.02 9.63 10.17
N LEU A 140 -17.98 10.05 11.44
CA LEU A 140 -17.34 11.30 11.88
C LEU A 140 -15.86 11.11 12.24
N GLN A 141 -15.43 9.88 12.51
CA GLN A 141 -14.05 9.51 12.80
C GLN A 141 -13.69 8.22 12.04
N PRO A 142 -13.50 8.30 10.71
CA PRO A 142 -13.32 7.11 9.88
C PRO A 142 -11.99 6.38 10.13
N ILE A 143 -10.99 7.03 10.72
CA ILE A 143 -9.71 6.41 11.07
C ILE A 143 -9.88 5.57 12.35
N PRO A 144 -9.52 4.28 12.35
CA PRO A 144 -9.49 3.45 13.56
C PRO A 144 -8.61 4.01 14.67
N ASN A 145 -9.04 3.83 15.92
CA ASN A 145 -8.37 4.34 17.11
C ASN A 145 -7.22 3.42 17.59
N ALA A 146 -6.35 3.04 16.67
CA ALA A 146 -5.27 2.09 16.92
C ALA A 146 -3.95 2.63 16.38
N VAL A 147 -2.92 2.68 17.23
CA VAL A 147 -1.56 3.04 16.82
C VAL A 147 -0.79 1.78 16.44
N HIS A 148 -0.03 1.84 15.37
CA HIS A 148 0.81 0.76 14.85
C HIS A 148 2.26 1.24 14.78
N PHE A 149 3.14 0.53 15.48
CA PHE A 149 4.60 0.67 15.43
C PHE A 149 5.22 -0.58 14.80
N PHE A 150 6.38 -0.45 14.16
CA PHE A 150 7.03 -1.55 13.45
C PHE A 150 8.49 -1.67 13.89
N LEU A 151 8.87 -2.82 14.45
CA LEU A 151 10.20 -3.08 14.98
C LEU A 151 10.71 -4.46 14.56
N PHE A 152 11.52 -4.50 13.50
CA PHE A 152 11.96 -5.74 12.87
C PHE A 152 13.48 -5.88 12.86
N TYR A 153 13.98 -6.86 13.61
CA TYR A 153 15.37 -7.31 13.58
C TYR A 153 15.41 -8.77 13.15
N PRO A 154 15.34 -9.05 11.83
CA PRO A 154 15.30 -10.42 11.34
C PRO A 154 16.58 -11.16 11.78
N ARG A 155 16.42 -12.43 12.21
CA ARG A 155 17.44 -13.33 12.75
C ARG A 155 17.68 -13.25 14.27
N GLN A 156 17.02 -12.34 14.98
CA GLN A 156 17.07 -12.34 16.44
C GLN A 156 15.95 -13.22 17.04
N ARG A 157 16.24 -13.88 18.17
CA ARG A 157 15.27 -14.72 18.92
C ARG A 157 14.27 -13.89 19.72
N TYR A 158 14.68 -12.71 20.13
CA TYR A 158 13.87 -11.69 20.81
C TYR A 158 14.24 -10.33 20.24
N VAL A 159 13.41 -9.32 20.51
CA VAL A 159 13.69 -7.93 20.14
C VAL A 159 13.92 -7.12 21.41
N GLU A 160 15.11 -6.54 21.56
CA GLU A 160 15.36 -5.64 22.68
C GLU A 160 14.84 -4.24 22.36
N LEU A 161 14.03 -3.66 23.25
CA LEU A 161 13.63 -2.26 23.11
C LEU A 161 14.80 -1.36 23.50
N GLU A 162 15.16 -0.42 22.63
CA GLU A 162 15.97 0.72 23.01
C GLU A 162 15.13 1.76 23.78
N PHE A 163 15.81 2.69 24.44
CA PHE A 163 15.16 3.75 25.23
C PHE A 163 14.12 4.53 24.40
N HIS A 164 14.48 4.90 23.17
CA HIS A 164 13.59 5.69 22.33
C HIS A 164 12.34 4.92 21.90
N HIS A 165 12.44 3.60 21.64
CA HIS A 165 11.26 2.74 21.40
C HIS A 165 10.31 2.73 22.59
N TYR A 166 10.86 2.61 23.80
CA TYR A 166 10.10 2.62 25.04
C TYR A 166 9.34 3.93 25.24
N VAL A 167 10.01 5.06 25.04
CA VAL A 167 9.38 6.39 25.17
C VAL A 167 8.31 6.59 24.08
N ALA A 168 8.56 6.16 22.83
CA ALA A 168 7.58 6.24 21.75
C ALA A 168 6.30 5.45 22.08
N LEU A 169 6.44 4.18 22.50
CA LEU A 169 5.32 3.32 22.89
C LEU A 169 4.54 3.89 24.08
N LEU A 170 5.23 4.38 25.12
CA LEU A 170 4.58 5.05 26.24
C LEU A 170 3.83 6.31 25.80
N SER A 171 4.46 7.16 24.99
CA SER A 171 3.83 8.40 24.51
C SER A 171 2.53 8.10 23.77
N ALA A 172 2.49 7.05 22.96
CA ALA A 172 1.27 6.59 22.31
C ALA A 172 0.25 6.06 23.31
N ALA A 173 0.62 5.18 24.23
CA ALA A 173 -0.31 4.58 25.20
C ALA A 173 -0.95 5.61 26.15
N TRP A 174 -0.22 6.69 26.47
CA TRP A 174 -0.62 7.70 27.44
C TRP A 174 -1.24 8.95 26.82
N LEU A 175 -0.71 9.43 25.70
CA LEU A 175 -1.02 10.78 25.20
C LEU A 175 -1.90 10.78 23.94
N SER A 176 -1.89 9.71 23.14
CA SER A 176 -2.63 9.68 21.87
C SER A 176 -4.16 9.65 22.04
N GLY A 177 -4.64 9.06 23.15
CA GLY A 177 -6.05 8.74 23.36
C GLY A 177 -6.53 7.49 22.60
N THR A 178 -5.63 6.58 22.20
CA THR A 178 -6.01 5.38 21.44
C THR A 178 -6.48 4.21 22.29
N ASP A 179 -7.31 3.36 21.69
CA ASP A 179 -7.83 2.14 22.32
C ASP A 179 -6.79 1.02 22.28
N PHE A 180 -5.96 1.02 21.23
CA PHE A 180 -4.91 0.04 21.02
C PHE A 180 -3.59 0.71 20.63
N VAL A 181 -2.50 0.13 21.12
CA VAL A 181 -1.14 0.30 20.61
C VAL A 181 -0.69 -1.08 20.15
N ILE A 182 -0.30 -1.21 18.89
CA ILE A 182 0.13 -2.46 18.28
C ILE A 182 1.60 -2.31 17.92
N LEU A 183 2.45 -3.16 18.49
CA LEU A 183 3.83 -3.30 18.06
C LEU A 183 3.95 -4.51 17.14
N TRP A 184 4.18 -4.24 15.86
CA TRP A 184 4.54 -5.24 14.86
C TRP A 184 6.02 -5.60 15.04
N CYS A 185 6.33 -6.85 15.34
CA CYS A 185 7.71 -7.25 15.61
C CYS A 185 8.09 -8.60 15.00
N SER A 186 9.39 -8.80 14.77
CA SER A 186 9.93 -10.06 14.25
C SER A 186 9.98 -11.19 15.29
N ALA A 187 10.01 -10.84 16.57
CA ALA A 187 10.04 -11.77 17.70
C ALA A 187 9.46 -11.09 18.95
N MET A 188 9.19 -11.88 20.00
CA MET A 188 8.74 -11.33 21.28
C MET A 188 9.76 -10.33 21.84
N PRO A 189 9.32 -9.13 22.26
CA PRO A 189 10.22 -8.19 22.89
C PRO A 189 10.70 -8.69 24.26
N ASP A 190 11.91 -8.31 24.63
CA ASP A 190 12.50 -8.61 25.94
C ASP A 190 13.45 -7.49 26.39
N GLY A 191 14.03 -7.63 27.59
CA GLY A 191 15.06 -6.74 28.11
C GLY A 191 14.51 -5.61 28.98
N HIS A 192 15.44 -4.74 29.43
CA HIS A 192 15.18 -3.76 30.49
C HIS A 192 13.97 -2.87 30.21
N TYR A 193 13.94 -2.23 29.04
CA TYR A 193 12.89 -1.28 28.68
C TYR A 193 11.55 -1.95 28.35
N TRP A 194 11.57 -3.19 27.87
CA TRP A 194 10.33 -3.98 27.71
C TRP A 194 9.70 -4.30 29.06
N HIS A 195 10.49 -4.74 30.04
CA HIS A 195 9.98 -5.02 31.38
C HIS A 195 9.45 -3.74 32.06
N GLN A 196 10.11 -2.60 31.87
CA GLN A 196 9.62 -1.31 32.35
C GLN A 196 8.29 -0.92 31.68
N LEU A 197 8.17 -1.07 30.36
CA LEU A 197 6.92 -0.83 29.64
C LEU A 197 5.77 -1.69 30.17
N LYS A 198 6.00 -3.01 30.29
CA LYS A 198 5.01 -3.96 30.82
C LYS A 198 4.59 -3.58 32.23
N SER A 199 5.56 -3.30 33.11
CA SER A 199 5.30 -2.93 34.50
C SER A 199 4.48 -1.65 34.58
N ASN A 200 4.85 -0.61 33.84
CA ASN A 200 4.12 0.66 33.79
C ASN A 200 2.67 0.46 33.33
N LEU A 201 2.45 -0.18 32.17
CA LEU A 201 1.10 -0.37 31.65
C LEU A 201 0.23 -1.23 32.57
N THR A 202 0.80 -2.26 33.19
CA THR A 202 0.08 -3.15 34.12
C THR A 202 -0.30 -2.42 35.41
N ALA A 203 0.62 -1.65 36.01
CA ALA A 203 0.36 -0.89 37.22
C ALA A 203 -0.78 0.13 37.07
N HIS A 204 -1.06 0.54 35.83
CA HIS A 204 -2.09 1.51 35.49
C HIS A 204 -3.31 0.92 34.77
N GLY A 205 -3.47 -0.41 34.77
CA GLY A 205 -4.65 -1.08 34.17
C GLY A 205 -4.74 -0.97 32.64
N LYS A 206 -3.62 -0.65 31.96
CA LYS A 206 -3.49 -0.47 30.51
C LYS A 206 -2.87 -1.68 29.81
N GLN A 207 -2.71 -2.81 30.49
CA GLN A 207 -2.05 -3.99 29.93
C GLN A 207 -2.74 -4.58 28.69
N ASN A 208 -4.05 -4.37 28.54
CA ASN A 208 -4.80 -4.82 27.37
C ASN A 208 -4.75 -3.81 26.20
N GLN A 209 -4.16 -2.62 26.40
CA GLN A 209 -4.00 -1.59 25.37
C GLN A 209 -2.84 -1.92 24.43
N LEU A 210 -1.75 -2.53 24.93
CA LEU A 210 -0.59 -2.91 24.12
C LEU A 210 -0.72 -4.35 23.62
N LEU A 211 -0.76 -4.50 22.30
CA LEU A 211 -0.77 -5.78 21.60
C LEU A 211 0.52 -5.96 20.80
N LEU A 212 0.99 -7.19 20.74
CA LEU A 212 2.07 -7.60 19.85
C LEU A 212 1.46 -8.22 18.60
N ALA A 213 2.01 -7.89 17.44
CA ALA A 213 1.57 -8.46 16.18
C ALA A 213 2.77 -8.97 15.38
N THR A 214 2.60 -10.10 14.70
CA THR A 214 3.65 -10.66 13.84
C THR A 214 3.06 -11.05 12.49
N ARG A 215 3.86 -10.85 11.45
CA ARG A 215 3.64 -11.44 10.13
C ARG A 215 4.97 -11.43 9.33
N PRO A 216 5.11 -12.26 8.29
CA PRO A 216 6.31 -12.26 7.47
C PRO A 216 6.55 -10.91 6.77
N LEU A 217 7.79 -10.41 6.79
CA LEU A 217 8.19 -9.23 6.02
C LEU A 217 8.02 -9.49 4.50
N PRO A 218 7.46 -8.53 3.75
CA PRO A 218 7.26 -8.68 2.31
C PRO A 218 8.60 -8.69 1.58
N LYS A 219 9.01 -9.82 1.01
CA LYS A 219 10.22 -9.92 0.17
C LYS A 219 10.00 -9.44 -1.27
N ARG A 220 8.74 -9.21 -1.64
CA ARG A 220 8.32 -8.71 -2.94
C ARG A 220 7.11 -7.81 -2.78
N VAL A 221 7.01 -6.80 -3.64
CA VAL A 221 5.87 -5.90 -3.81
C VAL A 221 5.57 -5.84 -5.30
N PHE A 222 4.36 -6.22 -5.69
CA PHE A 222 4.05 -6.54 -7.10
C PHE A 222 5.10 -7.49 -7.71
N ASN A 223 5.65 -7.11 -8.86
CA ASN A 223 6.70 -7.86 -9.55
C ASN A 223 8.12 -7.43 -9.14
N ARG A 224 8.28 -6.61 -8.09
CA ARG A 224 9.56 -6.07 -7.63
C ARG A 224 10.05 -6.79 -6.38
N ASN A 225 11.37 -6.93 -6.23
CA ASN A 225 11.99 -7.47 -5.03
C ASN A 225 12.20 -6.34 -4.02
N VAL A 226 12.04 -6.65 -2.73
CA VAL A 226 12.29 -5.71 -1.63
C VAL A 226 13.28 -6.39 -0.69
N ARG A 227 14.53 -5.93 -0.67
CA ARG A 227 15.63 -6.58 0.05
C ARG A 227 15.97 -5.82 1.32
N VAL A 228 16.02 -4.49 1.25
CA VAL A 228 16.26 -3.59 2.38
C VAL A 228 15.14 -3.73 3.40
N ILE A 229 15.46 -3.93 4.68
CA ILE A 229 14.48 -4.25 5.72
C ILE A 229 13.52 -3.09 5.92
N GLU A 230 14.03 -1.87 5.90
CA GLU A 230 13.32 -0.62 6.02
C GLU A 230 12.27 -0.49 4.92
N HIS A 231 12.63 -0.78 3.67
CA HIS A 231 11.67 -0.82 2.57
C HIS A 231 10.63 -1.94 2.73
N GLN A 232 11.00 -3.10 3.28
CA GLN A 232 10.03 -4.17 3.58
C GLN A 232 9.02 -3.71 4.64
N VAL A 233 9.49 -2.96 5.64
CA VAL A 233 8.65 -2.37 6.68
C VAL A 233 7.75 -1.28 6.09
N ASP A 234 8.25 -0.45 5.16
CA ASP A 234 7.44 0.56 4.48
C ASP A 234 6.28 -0.04 3.68
N VAL A 235 6.56 -1.10 2.93
CA VAL A 235 5.51 -1.89 2.25
C VAL A 235 4.51 -2.45 3.27
N MET A 236 5.00 -2.96 4.41
CA MET A 236 4.16 -3.51 5.48
C MET A 236 3.27 -2.44 6.13
N LYS A 237 3.76 -1.21 6.31
CA LYS A 237 3.00 -0.06 6.82
C LYS A 237 1.83 0.27 5.90
N LEU A 238 2.07 0.36 4.59
CA LEU A 238 1.01 0.61 3.60
C LEU A 238 -0.02 -0.52 3.59
N GLU A 239 0.42 -1.78 3.55
CA GLU A 239 -0.48 -2.94 3.61
C GLU A 239 -1.30 -2.95 4.91
N THR A 240 -0.70 -2.59 6.05
CA THR A 240 -1.41 -2.45 7.34
C THR A 240 -2.46 -1.35 7.28
N GLY A 241 -2.12 -0.16 6.77
CA GLY A 241 -3.08 0.94 6.64
C GLY A 241 -4.24 0.61 5.69
N ILE A 242 -3.97 -0.09 4.58
CA ILE A 242 -5.02 -0.50 3.63
C ILE A 242 -5.93 -1.56 4.26
N THR A 243 -5.37 -2.52 4.98
CA THR A 243 -6.11 -3.67 5.52
C THR A 243 -6.81 -3.35 6.85
N ILE A 244 -6.11 -2.76 7.80
CA ILE A 244 -6.57 -2.53 9.17
C ILE A 244 -6.97 -1.07 9.39
N GLY A 245 -6.30 -0.13 8.71
CA GLY A 245 -6.40 1.30 9.01
C GLY A 245 -5.69 1.65 10.31
N GLY A 246 -5.87 2.88 10.79
CA GLY A 246 -5.36 3.35 12.07
C GLY A 246 -4.31 4.44 11.92
N ILE A 247 -3.41 4.50 12.90
CA ILE A 247 -2.36 5.50 13.07
C ILE A 247 -1.03 4.78 12.97
N ILE A 248 -0.24 5.04 11.94
CA ILE A 248 1.04 4.39 11.68
C ILE A 248 2.15 5.35 12.07
N LEU A 249 3.02 4.94 13.00
CA LEU A 249 4.14 5.73 13.50
C LEU A 249 5.42 4.89 13.49
N ASP A 250 6.55 5.52 13.16
CA ASP A 250 7.87 4.95 13.39
C ASP A 250 8.20 4.90 14.89
N THR A 251 9.07 3.98 15.27
CA THR A 251 9.43 3.72 16.68
C THR A 251 10.29 4.82 17.31
N ASP A 252 10.65 5.84 16.54
CA ASP A 252 11.32 7.07 16.97
C ASP A 252 10.37 8.29 16.96
N VAL A 253 9.08 8.11 16.66
CA VAL A 253 8.07 9.19 16.66
C VAL A 253 7.36 9.28 18.01
N LEU A 254 7.44 10.45 18.64
CA LEU A 254 6.79 10.73 19.92
C LEU A 254 5.42 11.38 19.73
N THR A 255 4.41 10.82 20.40
CA THR A 255 3.09 11.45 20.48
C THR A 255 3.07 12.47 21.60
N LEU A 256 2.88 13.75 21.28
CA LEU A 256 2.91 14.83 22.27
C LEU A 256 1.52 15.24 22.80
N ARG A 257 0.45 14.83 22.11
CA ARG A 257 -0.94 15.15 22.45
C ARG A 257 -1.90 14.17 21.78
N SER A 258 -3.18 14.28 22.13
CA SER A 258 -4.21 13.43 21.54
C SER A 258 -4.28 13.59 20.02
N LEU A 259 -4.35 12.44 19.33
CA LEU A 259 -4.51 12.34 17.87
C LEU A 259 -5.99 12.23 17.47
N GLN A 260 -6.91 12.16 18.43
CA GLN A 260 -8.35 12.09 18.21
C GLN A 260 -8.90 13.15 17.23
N PRO A 261 -8.47 14.43 17.28
CA PRO A 261 -9.00 15.44 16.36
C PRO A 261 -8.67 15.18 14.89
N LEU A 262 -7.60 14.44 14.61
CA LEU A 262 -7.16 14.12 13.25
C LEU A 262 -7.94 12.93 12.67
N ARG A 263 -8.59 12.12 13.50
CA ARG A 263 -9.34 10.93 13.05
C ARG A 263 -10.58 11.26 12.22
N ARG A 264 -10.98 12.52 12.15
CA ARG A 264 -12.12 13.02 11.36
C ARG A 264 -11.89 13.04 9.85
N PHE A 265 -10.64 12.93 9.42
CA PHE A 265 -10.27 12.86 8.01
C PHE A 265 -10.16 11.41 7.55
N ASP A 266 -10.28 11.17 6.24
CA ASP A 266 -10.11 9.83 5.68
C ASP A 266 -8.64 9.37 5.71
N CYS A 267 -7.72 10.31 5.45
CA CYS A 267 -6.28 10.11 5.47
C CYS A 267 -5.57 11.39 5.95
N VAL A 268 -4.54 11.25 6.77
CA VAL A 268 -3.69 12.34 7.28
C VAL A 268 -2.24 11.89 7.21
N ILE A 269 -1.35 12.69 6.64
CA ILE A 269 0.05 12.30 6.42
C ILE A 269 0.96 13.44 6.85
N GLY A 270 2.05 13.11 7.52
CA GLY A 270 3.10 14.06 7.84
C GLY A 270 3.82 14.56 6.58
N ARG A 271 4.26 15.81 6.61
CA ARG A 271 5.12 16.38 5.58
C ARG A 271 6.56 16.36 6.09
N GLU A 272 7.44 15.63 5.42
CA GLU A 272 8.86 15.51 5.77
C GLU A 272 9.65 16.74 5.33
N SER A 273 9.30 17.30 4.16
CA SER A 273 9.98 18.45 3.59
C SER A 273 9.06 19.26 2.67
N SER A 274 9.57 20.33 2.07
CA SER A 274 8.83 21.11 1.08
C SER A 274 8.37 20.28 -0.13
N ILE A 275 8.93 19.09 -0.37
CA ILE A 275 8.62 18.27 -1.54
C ILE A 275 8.30 16.81 -1.20
N GLY A 276 8.23 16.44 0.08
CA GLY A 276 8.10 15.05 0.52
C GLY A 276 7.06 14.87 1.62
N LEU A 277 6.27 13.80 1.48
CA LEU A 277 5.46 13.24 2.56
C LEU A 277 6.29 12.23 3.36
N THR A 278 5.80 11.73 4.49
CA THR A 278 6.52 10.69 5.25
C THR A 278 5.70 9.41 5.40
N ILE A 279 6.36 8.27 5.20
CA ILE A 279 5.84 6.95 5.57
C ILE A 279 5.91 6.71 7.09
N GLY A 280 6.72 7.48 7.81
CA GLY A 280 6.98 7.29 9.25
C GLY A 280 5.89 7.85 10.16
N ALA A 281 4.94 8.63 9.63
CA ALA A 281 3.84 9.18 10.40
C ALA A 281 2.63 9.48 9.51
N PHE A 282 1.65 8.56 9.49
CA PHE A 282 0.39 8.76 8.80
C PHE A 282 -0.80 8.09 9.50
N MET A 283 -2.00 8.50 9.13
CA MET A 283 -3.26 7.98 9.66
C MET A 283 -4.22 7.74 8.51
N THR A 284 -4.99 6.67 8.56
CA THR A 284 -5.83 6.28 7.42
C THR A 284 -7.01 5.45 7.85
N LYS A 285 -8.16 5.64 7.19
CA LYS A 285 -9.21 4.63 7.21
C LYS A 285 -8.76 3.39 6.42
N PRO A 286 -9.33 2.21 6.68
CA PRO A 286 -9.11 1.04 5.84
C PRO A 286 -9.55 1.32 4.40
N ARG A 287 -8.79 0.80 3.43
CA ARG A 287 -9.05 0.95 1.99
C ARG A 287 -9.17 2.41 1.52
N ASP A 288 -8.40 3.30 2.14
CA ASP A 288 -8.32 4.68 1.66
C ASP A 288 -7.73 4.75 0.24
N ILE A 289 -8.30 5.63 -0.59
CA ILE A 289 -7.94 5.72 -2.01
C ILE A 289 -6.53 6.26 -2.20
N PHE A 290 -6.14 7.28 -1.42
CA PHE A 290 -4.79 7.83 -1.50
C PHE A 290 -3.77 6.75 -1.17
N LEU A 291 -4.00 6.00 -0.09
CA LEU A 291 -3.08 4.96 0.36
C LEU A 291 -2.97 3.79 -0.64
N MET A 292 -4.08 3.41 -1.27
CA MET A 292 -4.07 2.41 -2.34
C MET A 292 -3.28 2.90 -3.57
N LEU A 293 -3.46 4.15 -3.99
CA LEU A 293 -2.68 4.74 -5.09
C LEU A 293 -1.20 4.83 -4.72
N TRP A 294 -0.88 5.17 -3.47
CA TRP A 294 0.49 5.17 -2.96
C TRP A 294 1.10 3.77 -3.03
N TYR A 295 0.39 2.76 -2.53
CA TYR A 295 0.84 1.37 -2.66
C TYR A 295 1.05 0.98 -4.12
N MET A 296 0.18 1.39 -5.05
CA MET A 296 0.35 1.11 -6.48
C MET A 296 1.60 1.72 -7.10
N LEU A 297 2.13 2.84 -6.59
CA LEU A 297 3.42 3.37 -7.06
C LEU A 297 4.56 2.35 -6.91
N TYR A 298 4.46 1.41 -5.98
CA TYR A 298 5.47 0.35 -5.80
C TYR A 298 5.51 -0.66 -6.97
N GLN A 299 4.63 -0.57 -7.98
CA GLN A 299 4.79 -1.31 -9.23
C GLN A 299 6.10 -0.93 -9.97
N THR A 300 6.56 0.31 -9.79
CA THR A 300 7.84 0.81 -10.32
C THR A 300 8.95 0.82 -9.27
N PHE A 301 8.78 0.09 -8.15
CA PHE A 301 9.71 0.10 -7.04
C PHE A 301 11.15 -0.20 -7.45
N ASP A 302 12.06 0.66 -7.01
CA ASP A 302 13.50 0.52 -7.10
C ASP A 302 14.08 0.50 -5.68
N ASP A 303 14.56 -0.67 -5.28
CA ASP A 303 15.10 -0.93 -3.94
C ASP A 303 16.42 -0.18 -3.67
N GLY A 304 17.04 0.40 -4.70
CA GLY A 304 18.21 1.28 -4.55
C GLY A 304 17.86 2.73 -4.21
N GLN A 305 16.59 3.11 -4.26
CA GLN A 305 16.14 4.51 -4.09
C GLN A 305 15.42 4.71 -2.75
N TRP A 306 16.19 5.11 -1.74
CA TRP A 306 15.74 5.22 -0.35
C TRP A 306 14.43 5.99 -0.16
N ALA A 307 14.37 7.23 -0.65
CA ALA A 307 13.25 8.13 -0.38
C ALA A 307 12.18 8.11 -1.48
N GLN A 308 12.43 7.47 -2.63
CA GLN A 308 11.61 7.71 -3.82
C GLN A 308 10.15 7.27 -3.61
N HIS A 309 9.94 6.04 -3.15
CA HIS A 309 8.59 5.48 -2.99
C HIS A 309 7.99 5.79 -1.61
N SER A 310 8.82 6.02 -0.59
CA SER A 310 8.39 6.29 0.78
C SER A 310 8.17 7.78 1.10
N VAL A 311 8.71 8.69 0.28
CA VAL A 311 8.69 10.14 0.57
C VAL A 311 8.25 10.97 -0.64
N LEU A 312 8.89 10.78 -1.80
CA LEU A 312 8.78 11.73 -2.94
C LEU A 312 7.58 11.47 -3.85
N LEU A 313 7.42 10.24 -4.35
CA LEU A 313 6.32 9.90 -5.26
C LEU A 313 4.90 10.11 -4.69
N PRO A 314 4.58 9.84 -3.39
CA PRO A 314 3.22 10.06 -2.90
C PRO A 314 2.79 11.53 -2.93
N GLN A 315 3.71 12.49 -2.96
CA GLN A 315 3.40 13.92 -3.10
C GLN A 315 2.80 14.27 -4.49
N GLN A 316 2.92 13.36 -5.47
CA GLN A 316 2.46 13.54 -6.85
C GLN A 316 1.05 12.97 -7.11
N ILE A 317 0.40 12.42 -6.09
CA ILE A 317 -0.98 11.91 -6.12
C ILE A 317 -1.94 13.07 -5.80
#